data_AF-A0A7C4WP05-F1
#
_entry.id   AF-A0A7C4WP05-F1
#
_cell.length_a   1.000
_cell.length_b   1.000
_cell.length_c   1.000
_cell.angle_alpha   90.00
_cell.angle_beta   90.00
_cell.angle_gamma   90.00
#
_symmetry.space_group_name_H-M   'P 1'
#
loop_
_entity.id
_entity.type
_entity.pdbx_description
1 polymer ?
#
loop_
_entity_poly.entity_id
_entity_poly.type
_entity_poly.pdbx_seq_one_letter_code
_entity_poly.pdbx_strand_id
1 'polypeptide(L)'
;MKKREKEPERTFVFRVSLEGQPRVWRTLELLEKQSLHHLHLGIQQAFSIKGRALYAFYLSGKRWDSDTEYGGPMSGSPKKAKKAILGKLTLDKARPILYLYHFEKELWFEVEWTDEKRAEPKKSYPVVLGGEGELAPPPPAFDEFLPAPLKSLVQELKLKVFAWDPASPKPRSPGEIQESKKLVDALKKLLHEKGESTWPLLEEATGMILADWLLSLPQDFVRRGLAEDALDLCDTFSRLCEEAYFKCEKALVLAAIDKKRKQKAALEQIQQVALRYPLLAEELTKQVGFLVEASKDPSVHLPEDPRIWSKVAEFFWKIDHVGPAERFFRRALDLAADDIYERELILAKFVAMLEENERQEEAIELIRSELDRG
;
A
#
# COMPACT_ATOMS: atom_id res chain seq x y z
N MET A 1 -13.77 -51.48 -23.43
CA MET A 1 -14.32 -50.28 -22.76
C MET A 1 -14.66 -49.25 -23.82
N LYS A 2 -15.94 -48.86 -23.97
CA LYS A 2 -16.33 -47.78 -24.90
C LYS A 2 -15.72 -46.47 -24.39
N LYS A 3 -14.91 -45.80 -25.22
CA LYS A 3 -14.46 -44.42 -25.00
C LYS A 3 -15.73 -43.57 -24.82
N ARG A 4 -15.93 -42.98 -23.63
CA ARG A 4 -16.95 -41.93 -23.47
C ARG A 4 -16.58 -40.82 -24.44
N GLU A 5 -17.41 -40.57 -25.45
CA GLU A 5 -17.32 -39.36 -26.24
C GLU A 5 -17.45 -38.18 -25.29
N LYS A 6 -16.43 -37.32 -25.28
CA LYS A 6 -16.41 -36.12 -24.46
C LYS A 6 -17.47 -35.19 -25.05
N GLU A 7 -18.47 -34.81 -24.26
CA GLU A 7 -19.47 -33.85 -24.72
C GLU A 7 -18.77 -32.59 -25.27
N PRO A 8 -19.27 -32.03 -26.39
CA PRO A 8 -18.66 -30.86 -26.99
C PRO A 8 -18.72 -29.70 -26.00
N GLU A 9 -17.58 -29.03 -25.82
CA GLU A 9 -17.44 -27.91 -24.90
C GLU A 9 -18.43 -26.79 -25.27
N ARG A 10 -19.13 -26.25 -24.27
CA ARG A 10 -20.13 -25.19 -24.49
C ARG A 10 -19.56 -23.81 -24.22
N THR A 11 -20.15 -22.82 -24.87
CA THR A 11 -19.88 -21.40 -24.65
C THR A 11 -21.15 -20.67 -24.23
N PHE A 12 -20.97 -19.66 -23.39
CA PHE A 12 -22.01 -18.74 -22.94
C PHE A 12 -21.78 -17.37 -23.57
N VAL A 13 -22.85 -16.77 -24.05
CA VAL A 13 -22.85 -15.43 -24.63
C VAL A 13 -23.42 -14.46 -23.62
N PHE A 14 -22.63 -13.46 -23.24
CA PHE A 14 -23.04 -12.40 -22.33
C PHE A 14 -23.15 -11.09 -23.07
N ARG A 15 -24.28 -10.40 -22.89
CA ARG A 15 -24.40 -8.99 -23.22
C ARG A 15 -24.03 -8.18 -21.98
N VAL A 16 -23.07 -7.28 -22.13
CA VAL A 16 -22.57 -6.42 -21.06
C VAL A 16 -22.87 -4.98 -21.43
N SER A 17 -23.66 -4.28 -20.63
CA SER A 17 -24.09 -2.91 -20.88
C SER A 17 -23.69 -2.01 -19.73
N LEU A 18 -23.25 -0.78 -20.03
CA LEU A 18 -22.96 0.21 -19.00
C LEU A 18 -24.27 0.63 -18.32
N GLU A 19 -24.32 0.58 -16.99
CA GLU A 19 -25.52 0.94 -16.24
C GLU A 19 -25.90 2.40 -16.49
N GLY A 20 -27.19 2.66 -16.74
CA GLY A 20 -27.69 3.98 -17.12
C GLY A 20 -27.38 4.42 -18.55
N GLN A 21 -26.58 3.66 -19.32
CA GLN A 21 -26.22 3.95 -20.71
C GLN A 21 -26.34 2.69 -21.60
N PRO A 22 -27.57 2.20 -21.86
CA PRO A 22 -27.79 0.92 -22.56
C PRO A 22 -27.30 0.87 -24.02
N ARG A 23 -26.95 2.02 -24.61
CA ARG A 23 -26.32 2.11 -25.94
C ARG A 23 -24.82 1.81 -25.91
N VAL A 24 -24.20 1.78 -24.74
CA VAL A 24 -22.79 1.42 -24.54
C VAL A 24 -22.74 -0.04 -24.08
N TRP A 25 -22.56 -0.96 -25.03
CA TRP A 25 -22.62 -2.39 -24.76
C TRP A 25 -21.59 -3.20 -25.57
N ARG A 26 -21.25 -4.38 -25.06
CA ARG A 26 -20.40 -5.39 -25.71
C ARG A 26 -21.03 -6.75 -25.54
N THR A 27 -20.93 -7.60 -26.56
CA THR A 27 -21.30 -9.01 -26.46
C THR A 27 -20.04 -9.85 -26.42
N LEU A 28 -19.91 -10.68 -25.39
CA LEU A 28 -18.77 -11.56 -25.17
C LEU A 28 -19.19 -13.02 -25.19
N GLU A 29 -18.42 -13.86 -25.87
CA GLU A 29 -18.56 -15.31 -25.84
C GLU A 29 -17.43 -15.90 -24.98
N LEU A 30 -17.78 -16.74 -24.01
CA LEU A 30 -16.84 -17.38 -23.08
C LEU A 30 -17.11 -18.87 -22.98
N LEU A 31 -16.07 -19.67 -22.72
CA LEU A 31 -16.25 -21.09 -22.43
C LEU A 31 -16.93 -21.28 -21.07
N GLU A 32 -17.78 -22.29 -20.93
CA GLU A 32 -18.45 -22.60 -19.66
C GLU A 32 -17.44 -22.90 -18.53
N LYS A 33 -16.24 -23.39 -18.88
CA LYS A 33 -15.15 -23.66 -17.93
C LYS A 33 -14.35 -22.44 -17.50
N GLN A 34 -14.55 -21.29 -18.15
CA GLN A 34 -13.93 -20.04 -17.75
C GLN A 34 -14.59 -19.49 -16.48
N SER A 35 -13.87 -18.63 -15.76
CA SER A 35 -14.34 -18.05 -14.50
C SER A 35 -14.84 -16.62 -14.65
N LEU A 36 -15.51 -16.08 -13.64
CA LEU A 36 -15.85 -14.66 -13.58
C LEU A 36 -14.62 -13.74 -13.74
N HIS A 37 -13.42 -14.19 -13.32
CA HIS A 37 -12.20 -13.44 -13.60
C HIS A 37 -11.87 -13.36 -15.10
N HIS A 38 -12.11 -14.43 -15.87
CA HIS A 38 -11.95 -14.38 -17.32
C HIS A 38 -13.00 -13.48 -17.98
N LEU A 39 -14.23 -13.47 -17.45
CA LEU A 39 -15.26 -12.52 -17.87
C LEU A 39 -14.81 -11.07 -17.59
N HIS A 40 -14.27 -10.77 -16.41
CA HIS A 40 -13.68 -9.47 -16.08
C HIS A 40 -12.60 -9.05 -17.10
N LEU A 41 -11.64 -9.92 -17.41
CA LEU A 41 -10.59 -9.63 -18.39
C LEU A 41 -11.19 -9.40 -19.79
N GLY A 42 -12.19 -10.19 -20.18
CA GLY A 42 -12.93 -10.00 -21.42
C GLY A 42 -13.63 -8.64 -21.48
N ILE A 43 -14.32 -8.23 -20.41
CA ILE A 43 -14.98 -6.92 -20.31
C ILE A 43 -13.95 -5.79 -20.41
N GLN A 44 -12.83 -5.88 -19.68
CA GLN A 44 -11.76 -4.88 -19.78
C GLN A 44 -11.26 -4.73 -21.22
N GLN A 45 -10.98 -5.85 -21.89
CA GLN A 45 -10.55 -5.85 -23.27
C GLN A 45 -11.61 -5.25 -24.21
N ALA A 46 -12.88 -5.67 -24.06
CA ALA A 46 -13.97 -5.27 -24.95
C ALA A 46 -14.28 -3.76 -24.85
N PHE A 47 -14.14 -3.17 -23.67
CA PHE A 47 -14.36 -1.75 -23.43
C PHE A 47 -13.07 -0.90 -23.42
N SER A 48 -11.93 -1.49 -23.81
CA SER A 48 -10.62 -0.82 -23.79
C SER A 48 -10.26 -0.18 -22.43
N ILE A 49 -10.73 -0.79 -21.34
CA ILE A 49 -10.47 -0.32 -19.97
C ILE A 49 -9.02 -0.62 -19.64
N LYS A 50 -8.26 0.42 -19.28
CA LYS A 50 -6.88 0.30 -18.84
C LYS A 50 -6.78 0.24 -17.32
N GLY A 51 -5.68 -0.34 -16.84
CA GLY A 51 -5.31 -0.35 -15.43
C GLY A 51 -5.72 -1.62 -14.67
N ARG A 52 -5.28 -1.67 -13.42
CA ARG A 52 -5.61 -2.73 -12.45
C ARG A 52 -6.33 -2.04 -11.30
N ALA A 53 -7.64 -2.20 -11.25
CA ALA A 53 -8.47 -1.69 -10.15
C ALA A 53 -9.25 -2.84 -9.51
N LEU A 54 -9.77 -2.61 -8.30
CA LEU A 54 -10.66 -3.55 -7.62
C LEU A 54 -11.94 -3.74 -8.43
N TYR A 55 -12.47 -4.97 -8.41
CA TYR A 55 -13.71 -5.32 -9.10
C TYR A 55 -14.46 -6.42 -8.35
N ALA A 56 -15.77 -6.48 -8.55
CA ALA A 56 -16.65 -7.50 -8.00
C ALA A 56 -17.84 -7.81 -8.92
N PHE A 57 -18.42 -9.00 -8.79
CA PHE A 57 -19.69 -9.39 -9.40
C PHE A 57 -20.73 -9.64 -8.32
N TYR A 58 -21.99 -9.25 -8.54
CA TYR A 58 -23.11 -9.49 -7.64
C TYR A 58 -24.19 -10.29 -8.38
N LEU A 59 -24.29 -11.58 -8.05
CA LEU A 59 -25.15 -12.49 -8.82
C LEU A 59 -26.64 -12.26 -8.60
N SER A 60 -27.04 -11.52 -7.56
CA SER A 60 -28.44 -11.12 -7.35
C SER A 60 -28.89 -9.97 -8.25
N GLY A 61 -27.96 -9.31 -8.95
CA GLY A 61 -28.24 -8.08 -9.68
C GLY A 61 -28.45 -6.85 -8.77
N LYS A 62 -28.13 -6.95 -7.47
CA LYS A 62 -28.23 -5.84 -6.51
C LYS A 62 -26.85 -5.33 -6.11
N ARG A 63 -26.69 -4.00 -6.05
CA ARG A 63 -25.45 -3.37 -5.60
C ARG A 63 -25.14 -3.77 -4.16
N TRP A 64 -23.87 -4.05 -3.89
CA TRP A 64 -23.34 -4.30 -2.54
C TRP A 64 -23.98 -5.47 -1.78
N ASP A 65 -24.60 -6.41 -2.50
CA ASP A 65 -25.15 -7.63 -1.91
C ASP A 65 -24.02 -8.63 -1.59
N SER A 66 -23.49 -8.54 -0.37
CA SER A 66 -22.37 -9.36 0.10
C SER A 66 -22.64 -10.87 0.02
N ASP A 67 -23.90 -11.30 0.11
CA ASP A 67 -24.27 -12.71 0.03
C ASP A 67 -24.04 -13.29 -1.36
N THR A 68 -24.10 -12.47 -2.41
CA THR A 68 -23.90 -12.88 -3.80
C THR A 68 -22.65 -12.30 -4.45
N GLU A 69 -21.82 -11.63 -3.66
CA GLU A 69 -20.58 -10.98 -4.11
C GLU A 69 -19.48 -12.00 -4.44
N TYR A 70 -18.84 -11.82 -5.61
CA TYR A 70 -17.61 -12.49 -6.01
C TYR A 70 -16.55 -11.48 -6.40
N GLY A 71 -15.52 -11.35 -5.57
CA GLY A 71 -14.50 -10.32 -5.70
C GLY A 71 -13.24 -10.75 -6.46
N GLY A 72 -12.58 -9.76 -7.05
CA GLY A 72 -11.23 -9.87 -7.61
C GLY A 72 -10.13 -10.01 -6.56
N PRO A 73 -8.85 -10.05 -6.98
CA PRO A 73 -7.73 -9.95 -6.05
C PRO A 73 -7.84 -8.69 -5.17
N MET A 74 -7.50 -8.81 -3.89
CA MET A 74 -7.47 -7.71 -2.91
C MET A 74 -8.81 -6.99 -2.63
N SER A 75 -9.96 -7.50 -3.11
CA SER A 75 -11.26 -6.85 -2.87
C SER A 75 -11.83 -7.04 -1.46
N GLY A 76 -11.22 -7.91 -0.63
CA GLY A 76 -11.77 -8.30 0.67
C GLY A 76 -12.93 -9.32 0.61
N SER A 77 -13.58 -9.52 -0.54
CA SER A 77 -14.77 -10.39 -0.65
C SER A 77 -14.47 -11.86 -0.28
N PRO A 78 -15.38 -12.55 0.42
CA PRO A 78 -15.17 -13.94 0.85
C PRO A 78 -15.13 -14.92 -0.33
N LYS A 79 -15.96 -14.70 -1.36
CA LYS A 79 -15.98 -15.52 -2.58
C LYS A 79 -15.09 -14.90 -3.65
N LYS A 80 -14.27 -15.74 -4.33
CA LYS A 80 -13.27 -15.27 -5.30
C LYS A 80 -13.71 -15.49 -6.74
N ALA A 81 -13.75 -14.42 -7.53
CA ALA A 81 -14.11 -14.45 -8.95
C ALA A 81 -13.20 -15.39 -9.78
N LYS A 82 -11.93 -15.53 -9.41
CA LYS A 82 -10.98 -16.45 -10.07
C LYS A 82 -11.40 -17.93 -9.94
N LYS A 83 -12.10 -18.30 -8.86
CA LYS A 83 -12.55 -19.68 -8.56
C LYS A 83 -13.99 -19.95 -9.02
N ALA A 84 -14.75 -18.91 -9.38
CA ALA A 84 -16.15 -18.98 -9.76
C ALA A 84 -16.29 -19.34 -11.25
N ILE A 85 -16.42 -20.63 -11.56
CA ILE A 85 -16.56 -21.16 -12.92
C ILE A 85 -17.97 -20.89 -13.47
N LEU A 86 -18.09 -20.27 -14.64
CA LEU A 86 -19.36 -19.82 -15.23
C LEU A 86 -20.40 -20.94 -15.30
N GLY A 87 -20.03 -22.11 -15.83
CA GLY A 87 -20.93 -23.28 -15.93
C GLY A 87 -21.30 -23.94 -14.60
N LYS A 88 -20.74 -23.49 -13.48
CA LYS A 88 -21.09 -23.94 -12.12
C LYS A 88 -21.87 -22.91 -11.32
N LEU A 89 -22.05 -21.71 -11.87
CA LEU A 89 -22.82 -20.65 -11.22
C LEU A 89 -24.30 -20.83 -11.53
N THR A 90 -25.14 -20.48 -10.56
CA THR A 90 -26.59 -20.40 -10.76
C THR A 90 -26.91 -19.05 -11.39
N LEU A 91 -26.74 -18.96 -12.70
CA LEU A 91 -27.13 -17.81 -13.52
C LEU A 91 -28.45 -18.10 -14.22
N ASP A 92 -29.28 -17.08 -14.39
CA ASP A 92 -30.54 -17.15 -15.12
C ASP A 92 -30.44 -16.30 -16.38
N LYS A 93 -30.84 -16.86 -17.54
CA LYS A 93 -30.79 -16.15 -18.82
C LYS A 93 -31.65 -14.89 -18.84
N ALA A 94 -32.66 -14.79 -17.98
CA ALA A 94 -33.57 -13.65 -17.92
C ALA A 94 -33.26 -12.66 -16.77
N ARG A 95 -32.20 -12.89 -15.99
CA ARG A 95 -31.86 -12.02 -14.85
C ARG A 95 -30.41 -11.55 -14.95
N PRO A 96 -30.17 -10.26 -15.23
CA PRO A 96 -28.81 -9.74 -15.29
C PRO A 96 -28.17 -9.78 -13.90
N ILE A 97 -26.87 -10.03 -13.89
CA ILE A 97 -26.02 -9.83 -12.71
C ILE A 97 -25.34 -8.46 -12.83
N LEU A 98 -24.83 -7.93 -11.72
CA LEU A 98 -24.05 -6.68 -11.75
C LEU A 98 -22.55 -6.97 -11.72
N TYR A 99 -21.80 -6.19 -12.47
CA TYR A 99 -20.34 -6.14 -12.45
C TYR A 99 -19.89 -4.72 -12.09
N LEU A 100 -19.14 -4.59 -11.00
CA LEU A 100 -18.53 -3.35 -10.55
C LEU A 100 -17.04 -3.36 -10.89
N TYR A 101 -16.58 -2.33 -11.59
CA TYR A 101 -15.16 -2.05 -11.78
C TYR A 101 -14.78 -0.72 -11.13
N HIS A 102 -13.61 -0.68 -10.48
CA HIS A 102 -13.04 0.50 -9.85
C HIS A 102 -13.92 1.05 -8.71
N PHE A 103 -13.81 0.46 -7.52
CA PHE A 103 -14.70 0.74 -6.37
C PHE A 103 -14.90 2.23 -6.07
N GLU A 104 -13.86 3.04 -6.20
CA GLU A 104 -13.94 4.50 -5.98
C GLU A 104 -14.73 5.26 -7.06
N LYS A 105 -14.70 4.77 -8.31
CA LYS A 105 -15.36 5.41 -9.46
C LYS A 105 -16.71 4.79 -9.79
N GLU A 106 -17.03 3.68 -9.15
CA GLU A 106 -18.30 2.98 -9.28
C GLU A 106 -18.74 2.73 -10.73
N LEU A 107 -17.85 2.14 -11.54
CA LEU A 107 -18.21 1.81 -12.92
C LEU A 107 -19.02 0.51 -12.96
N TRP A 108 -20.34 0.66 -12.97
CA TRP A 108 -21.31 -0.44 -12.93
C TRP A 108 -21.72 -0.90 -14.34
N PHE A 109 -21.78 -2.21 -14.52
CA PHE A 109 -22.27 -2.85 -15.73
C PHE A 109 -23.34 -3.89 -15.39
N GLU A 110 -24.37 -3.95 -16.23
CA GLU A 110 -25.29 -5.08 -16.26
C GLU A 110 -24.72 -6.16 -17.17
N VAL A 111 -24.69 -7.39 -16.68
CA VAL A 111 -24.20 -8.57 -17.41
C VAL A 111 -25.35 -9.56 -17.55
N GLU A 112 -25.89 -9.67 -18.75
CA GLU A 112 -27.01 -10.54 -19.09
C GLU A 112 -26.51 -11.76 -19.87
N TRP A 113 -26.90 -12.96 -19.43
CA TRP A 113 -26.61 -14.19 -20.16
C TRP A 113 -27.66 -14.42 -21.26
N THR A 114 -27.30 -14.21 -22.52
CA THR A 114 -28.28 -14.14 -23.61
C THR A 114 -28.38 -15.41 -24.45
N ASP A 115 -27.30 -16.18 -24.59
CA ASP A 115 -27.27 -17.34 -25.48
C ASP A 115 -26.26 -18.41 -25.05
N GLU A 116 -26.40 -19.62 -25.60
CA GLU A 116 -25.47 -20.74 -25.46
C GLU A 116 -25.11 -21.32 -26.82
N LYS A 117 -23.82 -21.58 -27.05
CA LYS A 117 -23.34 -22.15 -28.31
C LYS A 117 -22.40 -23.32 -28.05
N ARG A 118 -22.07 -24.06 -29.11
CA ARG A 118 -20.97 -25.03 -29.08
C ARG A 118 -19.67 -24.29 -29.34
N ALA A 119 -18.64 -24.61 -28.57
CA ALA A 119 -17.30 -24.07 -28.78
C ALA A 119 -16.79 -24.46 -30.17
N GLU A 120 -16.26 -23.49 -30.90
CA GLU A 120 -15.67 -23.72 -32.20
C GLU A 120 -14.25 -24.30 -32.06
N PRO A 121 -13.90 -25.35 -32.82
CA PRO A 121 -12.54 -25.89 -32.79
C PRO A 121 -11.50 -24.82 -33.14
N LYS A 122 -10.41 -24.75 -32.35
CA LYS A 122 -9.27 -23.82 -32.55
C LYS A 122 -9.58 -22.33 -32.33
N LYS A 123 -10.77 -21.95 -31.85
CA LYS A 123 -11.08 -20.59 -31.41
C LYS A 123 -10.61 -20.37 -29.97
N SER A 124 -9.92 -19.26 -29.72
CA SER A 124 -9.50 -18.85 -28.37
C SER A 124 -10.56 -17.97 -27.74
N TYR A 125 -10.92 -18.23 -26.49
CA TYR A 125 -11.95 -17.50 -25.74
C TYR A 125 -11.33 -16.78 -24.53
N PRO A 126 -11.88 -15.64 -24.07
CA PRO A 126 -13.11 -14.98 -24.51
C PRO A 126 -13.01 -14.34 -25.90
N VAL A 127 -14.14 -14.20 -26.60
CA VAL A 127 -14.23 -13.50 -27.89
C VAL A 127 -15.27 -12.39 -27.80
N VAL A 128 -14.93 -11.21 -28.32
CA VAL A 128 -15.88 -10.10 -28.48
C VAL A 128 -16.63 -10.30 -29.79
N LEU A 129 -17.94 -10.52 -29.73
CA LEU A 129 -18.80 -10.77 -30.90
C LEU A 129 -19.29 -9.47 -31.56
N GLY A 130 -19.35 -8.38 -30.81
CA GLY A 130 -19.82 -7.09 -31.29
C GLY A 130 -20.07 -6.12 -30.14
N GLY A 131 -20.44 -4.89 -30.49
CA GLY A 131 -20.71 -3.83 -29.52
C GLY A 131 -21.12 -2.53 -30.18
N GLU A 132 -21.66 -1.63 -29.36
CA GLU A 132 -22.01 -0.26 -29.74
C GLU A 132 -21.59 0.69 -28.62
N GLY A 133 -21.31 1.95 -28.98
CA GLY A 133 -20.92 3.00 -28.06
C GLY A 133 -19.49 2.82 -27.51
N GLU A 134 -18.93 3.92 -27.03
CA GLU A 134 -17.66 3.93 -26.32
C GLU A 134 -17.89 4.30 -24.85
N LEU A 135 -17.03 3.80 -23.95
CA LEU A 135 -17.00 4.36 -22.61
C LEU A 135 -16.59 5.82 -22.72
N ALA A 136 -17.33 6.71 -22.05
CA ALA A 136 -16.88 8.07 -21.89
C ALA A 136 -15.48 8.05 -21.28
N PRO A 137 -14.54 8.89 -21.76
CA PRO A 137 -13.28 9.04 -21.07
C PRO A 137 -13.58 9.41 -19.61
N PRO A 138 -12.78 8.91 -18.64
CA PRO A 138 -12.93 9.38 -17.27
C PRO A 138 -12.88 10.92 -17.29
N PRO A 139 -13.62 11.60 -16.41
CA PRO A 139 -13.48 13.04 -16.27
C PRO A 139 -11.99 13.35 -16.05
N PRO A 140 -11.51 14.51 -16.54
CA PRO A 140 -10.14 14.95 -16.27
C PRO A 140 -9.87 14.82 -14.77
N ALA A 141 -8.68 14.34 -14.42
CA ALA A 141 -8.32 14.23 -13.01
C ALA A 141 -8.37 15.62 -12.37
N PHE A 142 -8.70 15.72 -11.07
CA PHE A 142 -8.89 17.01 -10.40
C PHE A 142 -7.68 17.95 -10.58
N ASP A 143 -6.48 17.40 -10.60
CA ASP A 143 -5.23 18.12 -10.82
C ASP A 143 -5.10 18.74 -12.22
N GLU A 144 -5.85 18.26 -13.21
CA GLU A 144 -5.85 18.85 -14.55
C GLU A 144 -6.40 20.27 -14.55
N PHE A 145 -7.29 20.59 -13.62
CA PHE A 145 -7.92 21.91 -13.45
C PHE A 145 -7.09 22.88 -12.60
N LEU A 146 -5.95 22.44 -12.04
CA LEU A 146 -5.11 23.28 -11.22
C LEU A 146 -4.28 24.26 -12.06
N PRO A 147 -4.00 25.48 -11.54
CA PRO A 147 -3.11 26.43 -12.20
C PRO A 147 -1.68 25.86 -12.29
N ALA A 148 -0.94 26.25 -13.33
CA ALA A 148 0.32 25.60 -13.72
C ALA A 148 1.34 25.36 -12.58
N PRO A 149 1.63 26.32 -11.68
CA PRO A 149 2.59 26.08 -10.59
C PRO A 149 2.13 24.98 -9.62
N LEU A 150 0.84 24.94 -9.31
CA LEU A 150 0.26 23.95 -8.40
C LEU A 150 0.10 22.59 -9.09
N LYS A 151 -0.29 22.59 -10.36
CA LYS A 151 -0.39 21.39 -11.19
C LYS A 151 0.94 20.65 -11.28
N SER A 152 2.05 21.36 -11.52
CA SER A 152 3.39 20.77 -11.56
C SER A 152 3.76 20.12 -10.24
N LEU A 153 3.54 20.82 -9.12
CA LEU A 153 3.84 20.29 -7.78
C LEU A 153 3.01 19.04 -7.47
N VAL A 154 1.71 19.06 -7.76
CA VAL A 154 0.83 17.89 -7.54
C VAL A 154 1.27 16.71 -8.39
N GLN A 155 1.68 16.92 -9.64
CA GLN A 155 2.17 15.85 -10.50
C GLN A 155 3.51 15.27 -10.01
N GLU A 156 4.44 16.11 -9.57
CA GLU A 156 5.70 15.66 -8.94
C GLU A 156 5.43 14.85 -7.67
N LEU A 157 4.53 15.33 -6.79
CA LEU A 157 4.13 14.63 -5.57
C LEU A 157 3.48 13.28 -5.88
N LYS A 158 2.56 13.22 -6.85
CA LYS A 158 1.93 11.96 -7.28
C LYS A 158 2.98 10.93 -7.68
N LEU A 159 3.88 11.30 -8.59
CA LEU A 159 4.90 10.37 -9.07
C LEU A 159 5.80 9.90 -7.94
N LYS A 160 6.20 10.81 -7.05
CA LYS A 160 7.08 10.50 -5.92
C LYS A 160 6.40 9.57 -4.92
N VAL A 161 5.22 9.94 -4.44
CA VAL A 161 4.52 9.21 -3.37
C VAL A 161 3.99 7.88 -3.89
N PHE A 162 3.57 7.78 -5.15
CA PHE A 162 3.18 6.50 -5.77
C PHE A 162 4.33 5.50 -5.82
N ALA A 163 5.55 5.98 -6.07
CA ALA A 163 6.74 5.13 -6.10
C ALA A 163 7.35 4.89 -4.70
N TRP A 164 6.80 5.51 -3.65
CA TRP A 164 7.35 5.45 -2.30
C TRP A 164 6.74 4.29 -1.52
N ASP A 165 7.59 3.38 -1.05
CA ASP A 165 7.19 2.33 -0.12
C ASP A 165 7.42 2.78 1.33
N PRO A 166 6.43 3.30 2.07
CA PRO A 166 6.64 3.80 3.43
C PRO A 166 7.08 2.72 4.42
N ALA A 167 6.88 1.43 4.09
CA ALA A 167 7.26 0.30 4.92
C ALA A 167 8.70 -0.18 4.65
N SER A 168 9.42 0.43 3.69
CA SER A 168 10.80 0.06 3.39
C SER A 168 11.65 0.15 4.66
N PRO A 169 12.28 -0.97 5.08
CA PRO A 169 13.21 -0.95 6.20
C PRO A 169 14.54 -0.31 5.80
N LYS A 170 14.88 -0.32 4.49
CA LYS A 170 16.12 0.25 3.96
C LYS A 170 16.10 1.79 4.04
N PRO A 171 17.17 2.41 4.60
CA PRO A 171 17.40 3.84 4.53
C PRO A 171 17.38 4.34 3.08
N ARG A 172 16.97 5.59 2.90
CA ARG A 172 16.82 6.19 1.58
C ARG A 172 18.15 6.67 1.02
N SER A 173 18.29 6.56 -0.30
CA SER A 173 19.47 7.06 -1.01
C SER A 173 19.59 8.59 -0.87
N PRO A 174 20.80 9.16 -1.05
CA PRO A 174 20.99 10.61 -0.99
C PRO A 174 20.11 11.36 -1.99
N GLY A 175 19.94 10.82 -3.20
CA GLY A 175 19.11 11.41 -4.24
C GLY A 175 17.63 11.42 -3.87
N GLU A 176 17.12 10.32 -3.30
CA GLU A 176 15.73 10.24 -2.84
C GLU A 176 15.42 11.26 -1.74
N ILE A 177 16.35 11.48 -0.81
CA ILE A 177 16.20 12.46 0.27
C ILE A 177 16.31 13.88 -0.24
N GLN A 178 17.24 14.16 -1.15
CA GLN A 178 17.36 15.49 -1.75
C GLN A 178 16.08 15.89 -2.51
N GLU A 179 15.51 14.96 -3.28
CA GLU A 179 14.26 15.16 -3.99
C GLU A 179 13.08 15.31 -3.02
N SER A 180 13.00 14.47 -2.00
CA SER A 180 11.93 14.54 -1.00
C SER A 180 11.98 15.86 -0.24
N LYS A 181 13.17 16.33 0.15
CA LYS A 181 13.36 17.63 0.78
C LYS A 181 12.87 18.77 -0.11
N LYS A 182 13.22 18.78 -1.40
CA LYS A 182 12.74 19.78 -2.37
C LYS A 182 11.20 19.84 -2.39
N LEU A 183 10.53 18.68 -2.39
CA LEU A 183 9.07 18.59 -2.42
C LEU A 183 8.45 19.02 -1.08
N VAL A 184 9.06 18.65 0.05
CA VAL A 184 8.66 19.14 1.38
C VAL A 184 8.77 20.66 1.45
N ASP A 185 9.89 21.24 1.02
CA ASP A 185 10.10 22.70 1.03
C ASP A 185 9.06 23.40 0.13
N ALA A 186 8.74 22.83 -1.03
CA ALA A 186 7.70 23.35 -1.94
C ALA A 186 6.30 23.27 -1.32
N LEU A 187 5.95 22.16 -0.66
CA LEU A 187 4.70 21.99 0.07
C LEU A 187 4.56 23.03 1.19
N LYS A 188 5.61 23.19 1.99
CA LYS A 188 5.62 24.16 3.10
C LYS A 188 5.48 25.59 2.61
N LYS A 189 6.18 25.94 1.52
CA LYS A 189 6.03 27.24 0.86
C LYS A 189 4.59 27.47 0.39
N LEU A 190 3.98 26.47 -0.26
CA LEU A 190 2.59 26.56 -0.72
C LEU A 190 1.62 26.76 0.46
N LEU A 191 1.77 25.98 1.53
CA LEU A 191 0.95 26.09 2.74
C LEU A 191 1.11 27.45 3.42
N HIS A 192 2.31 28.02 3.40
CA HIS A 192 2.54 29.37 3.90
C HIS A 192 1.84 30.44 3.05
N GLU A 193 1.89 30.31 1.72
CA GLU A 193 1.31 31.29 0.78
C GLU A 193 -0.22 31.19 0.66
N LYS A 194 -0.78 29.99 0.77
CA LYS A 194 -2.21 29.70 0.53
C LYS A 194 -3.00 29.36 1.79
N GLY A 195 -2.32 29.12 2.90
CA GLY A 195 -2.91 28.74 4.18
C GLY A 195 -3.08 27.22 4.34
N GLU A 196 -3.16 26.80 5.59
CA GLU A 196 -3.26 25.41 6.04
C GLU A 196 -4.50 24.68 5.51
N SER A 197 -5.59 25.40 5.21
CA SER A 197 -6.80 24.86 4.58
C SER A 197 -6.59 24.31 3.16
N THR A 198 -5.41 24.54 2.57
CA THR A 198 -5.00 23.94 1.29
C THR A 198 -4.63 22.46 1.44
N TRP A 199 -4.34 21.98 2.66
CA TRP A 199 -3.89 20.60 2.89
C TRP A 199 -4.86 19.52 2.38
N PRO A 200 -6.17 19.54 2.71
CA PRO A 200 -7.10 18.52 2.22
C PRO A 200 -7.23 18.52 0.68
N LEU A 201 -7.14 19.70 0.06
CA LEU A 201 -7.19 19.84 -1.39
C LEU A 201 -5.95 19.24 -2.08
N LEU A 202 -4.80 19.26 -1.40
CA LEU A 202 -3.58 18.63 -1.91
C LEU A 202 -3.71 17.11 -1.92
N GLU A 203 -4.21 16.51 -0.84
CA GLU A 203 -4.44 15.06 -0.77
C GLU A 203 -5.51 14.60 -1.77
N GLU A 204 -6.58 15.39 -1.96
CA GLU A 204 -7.57 15.14 -3.01
C GLU A 204 -6.96 15.26 -4.41
N ALA A 205 -6.17 16.31 -4.64
CA ALA A 205 -5.53 16.52 -5.93
C ALA A 205 -4.50 15.44 -6.28
N THR A 206 -3.73 14.97 -5.30
CA THR A 206 -2.79 13.86 -5.47
C THR A 206 -3.50 12.50 -5.53
N GLY A 207 -4.67 12.38 -4.90
CA GLY A 207 -5.33 11.09 -4.67
C GLY A 207 -4.52 10.18 -3.75
N MET A 208 -3.71 10.77 -2.85
CA MET A 208 -2.76 10.06 -1.99
C MET A 208 -2.78 10.62 -0.58
N ILE A 209 -2.55 9.74 0.41
CA ILE A 209 -2.32 10.12 1.80
C ILE A 209 -0.87 10.59 1.90
N LEU A 210 -0.67 11.91 1.96
CA LEU A 210 0.67 12.49 1.95
C LEU A 210 1.36 12.35 3.32
N ALA A 211 0.57 12.20 4.38
CA ALA A 211 1.07 12.04 5.76
C ALA A 211 2.01 10.83 5.91
N ASP A 212 1.68 9.67 5.32
CA ASP A 212 2.50 8.45 5.41
C ASP A 212 3.90 8.63 4.82
N TRP A 213 3.97 9.30 3.66
CA TRP A 213 5.25 9.65 3.05
C TRP A 213 6.04 10.60 3.95
N LEU A 214 5.41 11.68 4.43
CA LEU A 214 6.07 12.69 5.28
C LEU A 214 6.58 12.11 6.61
N LEU A 215 5.82 11.23 7.25
CA LEU A 215 6.20 10.56 8.50
C LEU A 215 7.39 9.60 8.33
N SER A 216 7.67 9.14 7.10
CA SER A 216 8.80 8.25 6.84
C SER A 216 10.15 8.98 6.67
N LEU A 217 10.16 10.30 6.48
CA LEU A 217 11.36 11.09 6.18
C LEU A 217 12.25 11.51 7.38
N PRO A 218 11.74 11.75 8.61
CA PRO A 218 12.51 12.42 9.66
C PRO A 218 13.83 11.72 10.04
N GLN A 219 13.84 10.39 10.14
CA GLN A 219 15.04 9.63 10.52
C GLN A 219 16.09 9.64 9.41
N ASP A 220 15.67 9.50 8.15
CA ASP A 220 16.58 9.64 7.01
C ASP A 220 17.13 11.07 6.88
N PHE A 221 16.33 12.10 7.21
CA PHE A 221 16.82 13.48 7.28
C PHE A 221 17.93 13.61 8.34
N VAL A 222 17.73 13.06 9.54
CA VAL A 222 18.75 13.03 10.59
C VAL A 222 20.03 12.35 10.10
N ARG A 223 19.91 11.18 9.46
CA ARG A 223 21.04 10.43 8.88
C ARG A 223 21.87 11.28 7.91
N ARG A 224 21.24 12.20 7.20
CA ARG A 224 21.88 13.10 6.22
C ARG A 224 22.31 14.44 6.82
N GLY A 225 22.28 14.60 8.14
CA GLY A 225 22.64 15.84 8.82
C GLY A 225 21.57 16.94 8.72
N LEU A 226 20.36 16.62 8.28
CA LEU A 226 19.22 17.53 8.10
C LEU A 226 18.29 17.52 9.33
N ALA A 227 18.87 17.45 10.53
CA ALA A 227 18.09 17.27 11.75
C ALA A 227 17.17 18.45 12.06
N GLU A 228 17.57 19.68 11.72
CA GLU A 228 16.68 20.86 11.87
C GLU A 228 15.54 20.84 10.86
N ASP A 229 15.78 20.40 9.61
CA ASP A 229 14.70 20.20 8.63
C ASP A 229 13.71 19.11 9.08
N ALA A 230 14.20 18.05 9.73
CA ALA A 230 13.34 17.00 10.29
C ALA A 230 12.43 17.53 11.41
N LEU A 231 12.97 18.34 12.32
CA LEU A 231 12.20 18.99 13.39
C LEU A 231 11.15 19.94 12.81
N ASP A 232 11.55 20.75 11.84
CA ASP A 232 10.70 21.74 11.17
C ASP A 232 9.60 21.08 10.33
N LEU A 233 9.89 19.93 9.70
CA LEU A 233 8.88 19.07 9.06
C LEU A 233 7.85 18.60 10.10
N CYS A 234 8.29 18.02 11.21
CA CYS A 234 7.37 17.52 12.25
C CYS A 234 6.51 18.64 12.85
N ASP A 235 7.11 19.81 13.11
CA ASP A 235 6.40 20.96 13.65
C ASP A 235 5.39 21.55 12.67
N THR A 236 5.69 21.52 11.38
CA THR A 236 4.78 22.01 10.35
C THR A 236 3.57 21.09 10.21
N PHE A 237 3.82 19.79 9.98
CA PHE A 237 2.74 18.87 9.61
C PHE A 237 1.94 18.34 10.80
N SER A 238 2.48 18.38 12.03
CA SER A 238 1.70 18.05 13.23
C SER A 238 0.47 18.96 13.45
N ARG A 239 0.45 20.16 12.83
CA ARG A 239 -0.70 21.08 12.86
C ARG A 239 -1.76 20.73 11.81
N LEU A 240 -1.41 19.95 10.80
CA LEU A 240 -2.20 19.70 9.59
C LEU A 240 -2.80 18.29 9.57
N CYS A 241 -2.01 17.30 9.95
CA CYS A 241 -2.39 15.89 9.91
C CYS A 241 -1.62 15.11 10.97
N GLU A 242 -2.19 13.97 11.41
CA GLU A 242 -1.49 12.98 12.23
C GLU A 242 -0.67 13.56 13.40
N GLU A 243 -1.24 14.55 14.13
CA GLU A 243 -0.56 15.39 15.14
C GLU A 243 0.32 14.55 16.08
N ALA A 244 -0.25 13.44 16.58
CA ALA A 244 0.41 12.60 17.53
C ALA A 244 1.63 11.89 16.93
N TYR A 245 1.53 11.37 15.70
CA TYR A 245 2.62 10.67 15.03
C TYR A 245 3.78 11.62 14.71
N PHE A 246 3.51 12.83 14.23
CA PHE A 246 4.58 13.82 14.00
C PHE A 246 5.25 14.27 15.29
N LYS A 247 4.50 14.40 16.40
CA LYS A 247 5.12 14.68 17.71
C LYS A 247 6.00 13.53 18.19
N CYS A 248 5.65 12.30 17.82
CA CYS A 248 6.46 11.13 18.13
C CYS A 248 7.75 11.09 17.30
N GLU A 249 7.66 11.29 15.99
CA GLU A 249 8.85 11.42 15.14
C GLU A 249 9.74 12.58 15.61
N LYS A 250 9.16 13.71 16.02
CA LYS A 250 9.92 14.80 16.64
C LYS A 250 10.69 14.36 17.88
N ALA A 251 10.08 13.56 18.76
CA ALA A 251 10.75 13.04 19.95
C ALA A 251 11.93 12.12 19.57
N LEU A 252 11.75 11.28 18.55
CA LEU A 252 12.80 10.41 18.01
C LEU A 252 13.96 11.21 17.41
N VAL A 253 13.66 12.23 16.61
CA VAL A 253 14.66 13.15 16.06
C VAL A 253 15.43 13.86 17.18
N LEU A 254 14.73 14.37 18.20
CA LEU A 254 15.36 15.03 19.35
C LEU A 254 16.26 14.08 20.15
N ALA A 255 15.88 12.80 20.26
CA ALA A 255 16.70 11.78 20.91
C ALA A 255 17.95 11.43 20.09
N ALA A 256 17.85 11.42 18.75
CA ALA A 256 18.96 11.13 17.85
C ALA A 256 20.00 12.26 17.77
N ILE A 257 19.63 13.52 18.05
CA ILE A 257 20.57 14.64 18.03
C ILE A 257 21.40 14.62 19.33
N ASP A 258 22.69 14.28 19.23
CA ASP A 258 23.64 14.22 20.36
C ASP A 258 23.98 15.61 20.95
N LYS A 259 23.03 16.16 21.72
CA LYS A 259 23.26 17.29 22.63
C LYS A 259 22.45 17.03 23.89
N LYS A 260 23.11 16.95 25.07
CA LYS A 260 22.48 16.79 26.40
C LYS A 260 21.24 17.68 26.65
N ARG A 261 21.13 18.85 26.01
CA ARG A 261 19.95 19.75 26.10
C ARG A 261 18.72 19.27 25.31
N LYS A 262 18.87 18.49 24.22
CA LYS A 262 17.75 18.05 23.36
C LYS A 262 17.14 16.70 23.81
N GLN A 263 17.86 15.88 24.58
CA GLN A 263 17.30 14.67 25.20
C GLN A 263 16.21 14.97 26.26
N LYS A 264 16.36 16.06 27.02
CA LYS A 264 15.29 16.53 27.92
C LYS A 264 14.06 16.98 27.14
N ALA A 265 14.26 17.66 26.01
CA ALA A 265 13.18 18.08 25.12
C ALA A 265 12.44 16.90 24.48
N ALA A 266 13.13 15.80 24.16
CA ALA A 266 12.49 14.56 23.70
C ALA A 266 11.51 14.00 24.75
N LEU A 267 11.95 13.92 26.02
CA LEU A 267 11.11 13.46 27.13
C LEU A 267 9.93 14.40 27.41
N GLU A 268 10.16 15.71 27.40
CA GLU A 268 9.11 16.72 27.55
C GLU A 268 8.08 16.64 26.39
N GLN A 269 8.53 16.40 25.16
CA GLN A 269 7.65 16.25 24.00
C GLN A 269 6.72 15.04 24.12
N ILE A 270 7.22 13.91 24.64
CA ILE A 270 6.42 12.70 24.87
C ILE A 270 5.38 12.92 25.97
N GLN A 271 5.77 13.60 27.06
CA GLN A 271 4.83 13.93 28.14
C GLN A 271 3.66 14.77 27.61
N GLN A 272 3.90 15.69 26.67
CA GLN A 272 2.82 16.44 26.03
C GLN A 272 1.90 15.57 25.16
N VAL A 273 2.44 14.56 24.47
CA VAL A 273 1.63 13.57 23.74
C VAL A 273 0.78 12.74 24.71
N ALA A 274 1.36 12.34 25.84
CA ALA A 274 0.69 11.55 26.88
C ALA A 274 -0.51 12.24 27.52
N LEU A 275 -0.46 13.55 27.67
CA LEU A 275 -1.57 14.34 28.20
C LEU A 275 -2.81 14.33 27.28
N ARG A 276 -2.61 14.22 25.96
CA ARG A 276 -3.69 14.34 24.96
C ARG A 276 -4.09 13.00 24.34
N TYR A 277 -3.17 12.04 24.28
CA TYR A 277 -3.33 10.74 23.61
C TYR A 277 -2.80 9.59 24.50
N PRO A 278 -3.43 9.30 25.66
CA PRO A 278 -2.85 8.43 26.69
C PRO A 278 -2.56 6.99 26.22
N LEU A 279 -3.42 6.40 25.38
CA LEU A 279 -3.20 5.04 24.85
C LEU A 279 -2.04 4.97 23.84
N LEU A 280 -1.93 5.97 22.97
CA LEU A 280 -0.84 6.07 21.99
C LEU A 280 0.48 6.40 22.68
N ALA A 281 0.42 7.25 23.69
CA ALA A 281 1.59 7.68 24.43
C ALA A 281 2.15 6.60 25.35
N GLU A 282 1.38 5.65 25.85
CA GLU A 282 1.95 4.58 26.69
C GLU A 282 2.98 3.77 25.89
N GLU A 283 2.61 3.35 24.68
CA GLU A 283 3.47 2.57 23.79
C GLU A 283 4.67 3.41 23.29
N LEU A 284 4.43 4.66 22.89
CA LEU A 284 5.48 5.56 22.42
C LEU A 284 6.41 6.04 23.54
N THR A 285 5.92 6.20 24.77
CA THR A 285 6.77 6.52 25.93
C THR A 285 7.72 5.37 26.22
N LYS A 286 7.25 4.13 26.11
CA LYS A 286 8.11 2.93 26.22
C LYS A 286 9.15 2.93 25.12
N GLN A 287 8.74 3.06 23.85
CA GLN A 287 9.67 3.03 22.71
C GLN A 287 10.72 4.13 22.77
N VAL A 288 10.33 5.40 22.97
CA VAL A 288 11.30 6.49 23.03
C VAL A 288 12.12 6.46 24.32
N GLY A 289 11.54 6.01 25.44
CA GLY A 289 12.28 5.75 26.67
C GLY A 289 13.42 4.76 26.45
N PHE A 290 13.11 3.61 25.84
CA PHE A 290 14.11 2.60 25.48
C PHE A 290 15.17 3.13 24.50
N LEU A 291 14.78 3.94 23.52
CA LEU A 291 15.73 4.55 22.58
C LEU A 291 16.63 5.60 23.24
N VAL A 292 16.09 6.40 24.15
CA VAL A 292 16.86 7.37 24.94
C VAL A 292 17.81 6.66 25.92
N GLU A 293 17.42 5.51 26.47
CA GLU A 293 18.29 4.73 27.35
C GLU A 293 19.37 4.01 26.55
N ALA A 294 19.00 3.32 25.47
CA ALA A 294 19.94 2.62 24.59
C ALA A 294 20.94 3.58 23.91
N SER A 295 20.55 4.84 23.65
CA SER A 295 21.48 5.85 23.11
C SER A 295 22.47 6.39 24.15
N LYS A 296 22.14 6.29 25.46
CA LYS A 296 23.06 6.65 26.56
C LYS A 296 23.99 5.50 26.93
N ASP A 297 23.44 4.29 26.98
CA ASP A 297 24.16 3.07 27.31
C ASP A 297 23.55 1.88 26.52
N PRO A 298 24.27 1.38 25.50
CA PRO A 298 23.80 0.22 24.72
C PRO A 298 23.67 -1.08 25.52
N SER A 299 24.11 -1.12 26.78
CA SER A 299 24.01 -2.28 27.68
C SER A 299 22.74 -2.29 28.55
N VAL A 300 21.86 -1.29 28.40
CA VAL A 300 20.58 -1.20 29.11
C VAL A 300 19.72 -2.46 28.93
N HIS A 301 19.12 -2.92 30.04
CA HIS A 301 18.14 -4.01 30.03
C HIS A 301 16.81 -3.54 29.43
N LEU A 302 16.66 -3.76 28.12
CA LEU A 302 15.36 -3.72 27.44
C LEU A 302 14.53 -4.96 27.84
N PRO A 303 13.19 -4.89 27.75
CA PRO A 303 12.34 -6.08 27.94
C PRO A 303 12.75 -7.23 27.02
N GLU A 304 12.55 -8.47 27.46
CA GLU A 304 12.82 -9.67 26.65
C GLU A 304 11.74 -9.91 25.58
N ASP A 305 11.48 -8.89 24.76
CA ASP A 305 10.56 -8.94 23.62
C ASP A 305 11.33 -8.69 22.31
N PRO A 306 11.43 -9.67 21.39
CA PRO A 306 12.19 -9.53 20.16
C PRO A 306 11.74 -8.36 19.27
N ARG A 307 10.47 -7.95 19.32
CA ARG A 307 9.94 -6.81 18.55
C ARG A 307 10.54 -5.49 19.00
N ILE A 308 10.71 -5.32 20.31
CA ILE A 308 11.32 -4.12 20.91
C ILE A 308 12.79 -4.03 20.48
N TRP A 309 13.53 -5.14 20.60
CA TRP A 309 14.94 -5.19 20.17
C TRP A 309 15.10 -4.92 18.68
N SER A 310 14.23 -5.50 17.83
CA SER A 310 14.22 -5.25 16.38
C SER A 310 13.93 -3.79 16.04
N LYS A 311 12.99 -3.15 16.75
CA LYS A 311 12.66 -1.75 16.52
C LYS A 311 13.77 -0.80 16.95
N VAL A 312 14.43 -1.08 18.08
CA VAL A 312 15.61 -0.35 18.53
C VAL A 312 16.75 -0.50 17.53
N ALA A 313 16.98 -1.71 17.02
CA ALA A 313 17.97 -1.98 15.99
C ALA A 313 17.71 -1.17 14.70
N GLU A 314 16.46 -1.19 14.22
CA GLU A 314 16.03 -0.43 13.04
C GLU A 314 16.26 1.07 13.20
N PHE A 315 15.97 1.62 14.39
CA PHE A 315 16.24 3.02 14.69
C PHE A 315 17.74 3.34 14.57
N PHE A 316 18.61 2.60 15.27
CA PHE A 316 20.06 2.82 15.21
C PHE A 316 20.62 2.64 13.81
N TRP A 317 20.09 1.68 13.05
CA TRP A 317 20.45 1.51 11.64
C TRP A 317 20.07 2.76 10.84
N LYS A 318 18.85 3.26 10.97
CA LYS A 318 18.38 4.45 10.25
C LYS A 318 19.20 5.70 10.54
N ILE A 319 19.76 5.84 11.74
CA ILE A 319 20.64 6.95 12.11
C ILE A 319 22.15 6.67 11.91
N ASP A 320 22.51 5.64 11.14
CA ASP A 320 23.90 5.29 10.78
C ASP A 320 24.79 4.75 11.93
N HIS A 321 24.18 4.28 13.01
CA HIS A 321 24.87 3.63 14.14
C HIS A 321 24.87 2.11 13.97
N VAL A 322 25.63 1.62 12.97
CA VAL A 322 25.62 0.22 12.52
C VAL A 322 26.04 -0.77 13.60
N GLY A 323 27.09 -0.47 14.38
CA GLY A 323 27.58 -1.36 15.44
C GLY A 323 26.53 -1.66 16.54
N PRO A 324 25.91 -0.62 17.15
CA PRO A 324 24.76 -0.81 18.02
C PRO A 324 23.60 -1.54 17.34
N ALA A 325 23.20 -1.14 16.13
CA ALA A 325 22.10 -1.77 15.41
C ALA A 325 22.30 -3.28 15.23
N GLU A 326 23.50 -3.70 14.85
CA GLU A 326 23.85 -5.12 14.73
C GLU A 326 23.69 -5.88 16.04
N ARG A 327 24.19 -5.34 17.16
CA ARG A 327 24.04 -6.00 18.47
C ARG A 327 22.56 -6.18 18.84
N PHE A 328 21.74 -5.17 18.57
CA PHE A 328 20.31 -5.22 18.82
C PHE A 328 19.60 -6.23 17.90
N PHE A 329 19.94 -6.29 16.61
CA PHE A 329 19.39 -7.29 15.69
C PHE A 329 19.75 -8.72 16.10
N ARG A 330 21.00 -8.98 16.49
CA ARG A 330 21.43 -10.31 16.99
C ARG A 330 20.65 -10.72 18.23
N ARG A 331 20.52 -9.81 19.21
CA ARG A 331 19.72 -10.08 20.41
C ARG A 331 18.23 -10.28 20.10
N ALA A 332 17.68 -9.55 19.13
CA ALA A 332 16.30 -9.76 18.67
C ALA A 332 16.10 -11.17 18.08
N LEU A 333 17.05 -11.63 17.26
CA LEU A 333 17.04 -13.01 16.74
C LEU A 333 17.14 -14.05 17.86
N ASP A 334 18.02 -13.85 18.84
CA ASP A 334 18.17 -14.77 19.98
C ASP A 334 16.87 -14.91 20.79
N LEU A 335 16.15 -13.80 20.99
CA LEU A 335 14.88 -13.78 21.73
C LEU A 335 13.72 -14.37 20.91
N ALA A 336 13.77 -14.30 19.59
CA ALA A 336 12.75 -14.85 18.70
C ALA A 336 12.96 -16.34 18.38
N ALA A 337 13.80 -17.08 19.14
CA ALA A 337 14.26 -18.43 18.80
C ALA A 337 13.15 -19.40 18.34
N ASP A 338 11.97 -19.33 18.95
CA ASP A 338 10.84 -20.23 18.67
C ASP A 338 9.73 -19.59 17.78
N ASP A 339 9.87 -18.32 17.38
CA ASP A 339 8.92 -17.60 16.54
C ASP A 339 9.48 -17.40 15.12
N ILE A 340 9.16 -18.33 14.24
CA ILE A 340 9.63 -18.35 12.84
C ILE A 340 9.23 -17.06 12.11
N TYR A 341 8.00 -16.58 12.33
CA TYR A 341 7.48 -15.40 11.62
C TYR A 341 8.23 -14.13 12.06
N GLU A 342 8.40 -13.94 13.37
CA GLU A 342 9.13 -12.79 13.89
C GLU A 342 10.61 -12.85 13.49
N ARG A 343 11.24 -14.03 13.48
CA ARG A 343 12.62 -14.20 12.99
C ARG A 343 12.78 -13.82 11.53
N GLU A 344 11.88 -14.26 10.65
CA GLU A 344 11.95 -13.89 9.22
C GLU A 344 11.90 -12.36 9.02
N LEU A 345 11.04 -11.67 9.78
CA LEU A 345 10.94 -10.20 9.74
C LEU A 345 12.22 -9.52 10.24
N ILE A 346 12.78 -9.99 11.36
CA ILE A 346 14.03 -9.47 11.93
C ILE A 346 15.20 -9.72 10.96
N LEU A 347 15.28 -10.93 10.41
CA LEU A 347 16.32 -11.36 9.48
C LEU A 347 16.32 -10.52 8.21
N ALA A 348 15.13 -10.26 7.63
CA ALA A 348 15.01 -9.43 6.44
C ALA A 348 15.59 -8.03 6.66
N LYS A 349 15.35 -7.41 7.82
CA LYS A 349 15.92 -6.10 8.19
C LYS A 349 17.44 -6.19 8.42
N PHE A 350 17.90 -7.21 9.12
CA PHE A 350 19.31 -7.36 9.47
C PHE A 350 20.17 -7.64 8.22
N VAL A 351 19.73 -8.54 7.35
CA VAL A 351 20.36 -8.80 6.04
C VAL A 351 20.42 -7.52 5.22
N ALA A 352 19.31 -6.78 5.14
CA ALA A 352 19.27 -5.52 4.40
C ALA A 352 20.30 -4.50 4.93
N MET A 353 20.49 -4.41 6.25
CA MET A 353 21.53 -3.57 6.86
C MET A 353 22.93 -4.05 6.49
N LEU A 354 23.21 -5.36 6.56
CA LEU A 354 24.52 -5.92 6.21
C LEU A 354 24.86 -5.68 4.74
N GLU A 355 23.91 -5.90 3.83
CA GLU A 355 24.06 -5.63 2.39
C GLU A 355 24.40 -4.17 2.10
N GLU A 356 23.71 -3.23 2.76
CA GLU A 356 23.95 -1.78 2.60
C GLU A 356 25.38 -1.39 3.04
N ASN A 357 25.92 -2.10 4.03
CA ASN A 357 27.25 -1.85 4.58
C ASN A 357 28.33 -2.72 3.91
N GLU A 358 28.09 -3.21 2.70
CA GLU A 358 29.04 -4.00 1.90
C GLU A 358 29.48 -5.33 2.57
N ARG A 359 28.67 -5.86 3.50
CA ARG A 359 28.94 -7.11 4.25
C ARG A 359 28.15 -8.27 3.67
N GLN A 360 28.24 -8.50 2.35
CA GLN A 360 27.44 -9.54 1.68
C GLN A 360 27.77 -10.97 2.14
N GLU A 361 29.03 -11.25 2.46
CA GLU A 361 29.43 -12.59 2.95
C GLU A 361 28.75 -12.91 4.28
N GLU A 362 28.75 -11.96 5.22
CA GLU A 362 28.09 -12.11 6.52
C GLU A 362 26.56 -12.22 6.38
N ALA A 363 25.96 -11.50 5.43
CA ALA A 363 24.54 -11.63 5.12
C ALA A 363 24.19 -13.04 4.59
N ILE A 364 25.02 -13.60 3.72
CA ILE A 364 24.86 -14.96 3.19
C ILE A 364 25.03 -16.00 4.29
N GLU A 365 26.05 -15.85 5.14
CA GLU A 365 26.26 -16.74 6.29
C GLU A 365 25.09 -16.70 7.26
N LEU A 366 24.57 -15.50 7.55
CA LEU A 366 23.40 -15.33 8.39
C LEU A 366 22.19 -16.07 7.79
N ILE A 367 21.87 -15.87 6.52
CA ILE A 367 20.76 -16.59 5.85
C ILE A 367 20.96 -18.11 5.89
N ARG A 368 22.19 -18.61 5.66
CA ARG A 368 22.48 -20.05 5.71
C ARG A 368 22.25 -20.61 7.12
N SER A 369 22.72 -19.92 8.15
CA SER A 369 22.54 -20.34 9.54
C SER A 369 21.06 -20.43 9.95
N GLU A 370 20.20 -19.64 9.30
CA GLU A 370 18.74 -19.65 9.50
C GLU A 370 18.08 -20.82 8.77
N LEU A 371 18.51 -21.12 7.54
CA LEU A 371 18.02 -22.27 6.77
C LEU A 371 18.38 -23.60 7.44
N ASP A 372 19.55 -23.69 8.07
CA ASP A 372 19.99 -24.89 8.80
C ASP A 372 19.25 -25.10 10.14
N ARG A 373 18.48 -24.10 10.59
CA ARG A 373 17.77 -24.08 11.87
C ARG A 373 16.36 -24.66 11.81
N GLY A 374 15.76 -24.76 10.60
CA GLY A 374 14.44 -25.34 10.33
C GLY A 374 14.52 -26.70 9.68
#